data_AF-A0A090CDT8-F1
#
_entry.id   AF-A0A090CDT8-F1
#
_cell.length_a   1.000
_cell.length_b   1.000
_cell.length_c   1.000
_cell.angle_alpha   90.00
_cell.angle_beta   90.00
_cell.angle_gamma   90.00
#
_symmetry.space_group_name_H-M   'P 1'
#
loop_
_entity.id
_entity.type
_entity.pdbx_description
1 polymer ?
#
loop_
_entity_poly.entity_id
_entity_poly.type
_entity_poly.pdbx_seq_one_letter_code
_entity_poly.pdbx_strand_id
1 'polypeptide(L)'
;MAQAFFGKSLWGKTGKLTVKLPDATLEDYFLKVIQNLDSIGKQMCHGEFESLKAIHSASPGFVPKPYARGRLRMKKGPAEPTKLASHLADMHLRCVSPTGKFGFHIATCRAKIIQVIDVWDDSWCVVFRRHLGHITSLASPVFQWPEVLKPSLIHGDCWDGNTAVDRKSGEAFIFDACSFHRHNEHDTGNWRAPRHNLSGKAHIENYELHFPVSEPGRCHLTCVYEDMRTHCTLICLDVLREEMQLGRDPGDTEGGLVSSETRLASSNMSSEEIEIAEKDRLEVAEN
;
A
#
# COMPACT_ATOMS: atom_id res chain seq x y z
N MET A 1 -23.77 0.04 11.94
CA MET A 1 -23.13 0.46 13.21
C MET A 1 -21.82 1.16 12.88
N ALA A 2 -21.66 2.41 13.31
CA ALA A 2 -20.38 3.09 13.27
C ALA A 2 -19.74 2.96 14.67
N GLN A 3 -18.48 2.55 14.75
CA GLN A 3 -17.75 2.41 16.00
C GLN A 3 -16.57 3.37 16.00
N ALA A 4 -16.46 4.18 17.05
CA ALA A 4 -15.27 4.99 17.29
C ALA A 4 -14.72 4.70 18.69
N PHE A 5 -13.40 4.51 18.79
CA PHE A 5 -12.72 4.23 20.06
C PHE A 5 -12.28 5.56 20.69
N PHE A 6 -12.68 5.80 21.93
CA PHE A 6 -12.51 7.10 22.60
C PHE A 6 -11.70 7.04 23.90
N GLY A 7 -10.98 5.95 24.17
CA GLY A 7 -10.11 5.87 25.34
C GLY A 7 -9.39 4.54 25.53
N LYS A 8 -8.48 4.52 26.51
CA LYS A 8 -7.82 3.31 27.02
C LYS A 8 -8.31 3.05 28.44
N SER A 9 -8.73 1.83 28.73
CA SER A 9 -8.84 1.31 30.10
C SER A 9 -7.58 0.52 30.43
N LEU A 10 -7.30 0.32 31.73
CA LEU A 10 -6.10 -0.39 32.19
C LEU A 10 -5.91 -1.78 31.53
N TRP A 11 -7.02 -2.45 31.18
CA TRP A 11 -7.04 -3.82 30.65
C TRP A 11 -7.70 -3.97 29.26
N GLY A 12 -7.94 -2.86 28.55
CA GLY A 12 -8.67 -2.92 27.28
C GLY A 12 -8.93 -1.58 26.60
N LYS A 13 -9.53 -1.61 25.42
CA LYS A 13 -9.95 -0.41 24.68
C LYS A 13 -11.39 -0.04 25.03
N THR A 14 -11.70 1.24 25.08
CA THR A 14 -13.08 1.72 25.24
C THR A 14 -13.52 2.43 23.96
N GLY A 15 -14.81 2.37 23.67
CA GLY A 15 -15.39 2.99 22.49
C GLY A 15 -16.85 3.34 22.69
N LYS A 16 -17.37 4.08 21.73
CA LYS A 16 -18.77 4.45 21.63
C LYS A 16 -19.36 3.72 20.42
N LEU A 17 -20.51 3.08 20.62
CA LEU A 17 -21.32 2.47 19.58
C LEU A 17 -22.56 3.32 19.40
N THR A 18 -22.73 3.92 18.23
CA THR A 18 -23.99 4.58 17.86
C THR A 18 -24.84 3.60 17.05
N VAL A 19 -26.01 3.26 17.57
CA VAL A 19 -26.93 2.27 17.03
C VAL A 19 -28.20 2.97 16.55
N LYS A 20 -28.61 2.68 15.31
CA LYS A 20 -29.92 3.09 14.80
C LYS A 20 -30.96 2.05 15.20
N LEU A 21 -31.94 2.45 15.99
CA LEU A 21 -33.05 1.60 16.42
C LEU A 21 -34.10 1.43 15.29
N PRO A 22 -35.03 0.45 15.40
CA PRO A 22 -36.07 0.22 14.39
C PRO A 22 -36.96 1.43 14.10
N ASP A 23 -37.13 2.32 15.08
CA ASP A 23 -37.87 3.59 14.96
C ASP A 23 -37.04 4.73 14.34
N ALA A 24 -35.85 4.40 13.81
CA ALA A 24 -34.86 5.31 13.23
C ALA A 24 -34.17 6.27 14.21
N THR A 25 -34.43 6.19 15.51
CA THR A 25 -33.68 6.96 16.51
C THR A 25 -32.24 6.45 16.63
N LEU A 26 -31.33 7.33 17.03
CA LEU A 26 -29.93 7.00 17.27
C LEU A 26 -29.68 6.95 18.77
N GLU A 27 -29.15 5.83 19.25
CA GLU A 27 -28.73 5.67 20.63
C GLU A 27 -27.25 5.37 20.74
N ASP A 28 -26.65 5.91 21.79
CA ASP A 28 -25.23 5.80 22.06
C ASP A 28 -24.96 4.83 23.22
N TYR A 29 -24.08 3.87 22.97
CA TYR A 29 -23.67 2.85 23.92
C TYR A 29 -22.18 2.95 24.20
N PHE A 30 -21.80 2.73 25.45
CA PHE A 30 -20.41 2.53 25.83
C PHE A 30 -19.99 1.08 25.59
N LEU A 31 -18.85 0.90 24.93
CA LEU A 31 -18.26 -0.41 24.63
C LEU A 31 -16.88 -0.52 25.29
N LYS A 32 -16.66 -1.60 26.02
CA LYS A 32 -15.35 -1.99 26.56
C LYS A 32 -14.90 -3.29 25.90
N VAL A 33 -13.68 -3.28 25.37
CA VAL A 33 -13.08 -4.40 24.63
C VAL A 33 -11.80 -4.85 25.31
N ILE A 34 -11.83 -6.04 25.91
CA ILE A 34 -10.64 -6.73 26.39
C ILE A 34 -10.06 -7.53 25.21
N GLN A 35 -8.81 -7.24 24.84
CA GLN A 35 -8.18 -7.83 23.65
C GLN A 35 -7.72 -9.28 23.90
N ASN A 36 -7.35 -9.61 25.13
CA ASN A 36 -6.90 -10.93 25.51
C ASN A 36 -8.09 -11.74 26.04
N LEU A 37 -8.49 -12.76 25.27
CA LEU A 37 -9.65 -13.63 25.56
C LEU A 37 -9.23 -14.96 26.21
N ASP A 38 -8.17 -14.95 27.02
CA ASP A 38 -7.85 -16.09 27.87
C ASP A 38 -8.97 -16.34 28.91
N SER A 39 -8.83 -17.39 29.72
CA SER A 39 -9.82 -17.71 30.76
C SER A 39 -10.06 -16.52 31.69
N ILE A 40 -9.01 -15.75 31.99
CA ILE A 40 -9.04 -14.58 32.87
C ILE A 40 -9.86 -13.45 32.23
N GLY A 41 -9.56 -13.05 30.99
CA GLY A 41 -10.27 -11.98 30.30
C GLY A 41 -11.77 -12.25 30.12
N LYS A 42 -12.13 -13.52 29.88
CA LYS A 42 -13.55 -13.95 29.84
C LYS A 42 -14.22 -13.83 31.21
N GLN A 43 -13.55 -14.26 32.27
CA GLN A 43 -14.06 -14.17 33.65
C GLN A 43 -14.21 -12.72 34.08
N MET A 44 -13.27 -11.84 33.72
CA MET A 44 -13.35 -10.39 33.97
C MET A 44 -14.59 -9.78 33.29
N CYS A 45 -14.79 -10.02 31.99
CA CYS A 45 -15.96 -9.51 31.27
C CYS A 45 -17.28 -10.04 31.86
N HIS A 46 -17.30 -11.31 32.26
CA HIS A 46 -18.48 -11.92 32.85
C HIS A 46 -18.79 -11.34 34.23
N GLY A 47 -17.78 -11.25 35.10
CA GLY A 47 -17.90 -10.68 36.44
C GLY A 47 -18.36 -9.23 36.38
N GLU A 48 -17.73 -8.39 35.55
CA GLU A 48 -18.12 -6.99 35.39
C GLU A 48 -19.57 -6.86 34.92
N PHE A 49 -20.01 -7.68 33.97
CA PHE A 49 -21.40 -7.67 33.51
C PHE A 49 -22.40 -8.04 34.61
N GLU A 50 -22.17 -9.14 35.35
CA GLU A 50 -23.07 -9.56 36.43
C GLU A 50 -23.05 -8.58 37.62
N SER A 51 -21.88 -8.03 37.95
CA SER A 51 -21.75 -7.00 39.01
C SER A 51 -22.51 -5.73 38.65
N LEU A 52 -22.35 -5.20 37.43
CA LEU A 52 -23.09 -4.03 36.99
C LEU A 52 -24.59 -4.29 36.94
N LYS A 53 -25.00 -5.51 36.55
CA LYS A 53 -26.41 -5.89 36.49
C LYS A 53 -27.02 -5.93 37.90
N ALA A 54 -26.31 -6.50 38.86
CA ALA A 54 -26.72 -6.54 40.26
C ALA A 54 -26.81 -5.13 40.87
N ILE A 55 -25.77 -4.29 40.69
CA ILE A 55 -25.75 -2.93 41.21
C ILE A 55 -26.85 -2.07 40.56
N HIS A 56 -27.02 -2.14 39.24
CA HIS A 56 -28.07 -1.40 38.54
C HIS A 56 -29.47 -1.83 38.99
N SER A 57 -29.68 -3.13 39.27
CA SER A 57 -30.94 -3.64 39.79
C SER A 57 -31.22 -3.15 41.22
N ALA A 58 -30.19 -3.02 42.07
CA ALA A 58 -30.32 -2.57 43.45
C ALA A 58 -30.41 -1.03 43.57
N SER A 59 -29.71 -0.30 42.71
CA SER A 59 -29.67 1.16 42.66
C SER A 59 -29.63 1.65 41.21
N PRO A 60 -30.81 1.78 40.56
CA PRO A 60 -30.88 2.28 39.20
C PRO A 60 -30.29 3.69 39.09
N GLY A 61 -29.44 3.90 38.09
CA GLY A 61 -28.78 5.20 37.83
C GLY A 61 -27.43 5.40 38.52
N PHE A 62 -27.06 4.59 39.52
CA PHE A 62 -25.73 4.67 40.15
C PHE A 62 -24.62 4.09 39.27
N VAL A 63 -24.94 3.07 38.47
CA VAL A 63 -24.04 2.52 37.43
C VAL A 63 -24.74 2.46 36.07
N PRO A 64 -23.98 2.45 34.96
CA PRO A 64 -24.55 2.24 33.63
C PRO A 64 -25.30 0.91 33.56
N LYS A 65 -26.44 0.90 32.86
CA LYS A 65 -27.19 -0.34 32.60
C LYS A 65 -26.35 -1.25 31.69
N PRO A 66 -25.99 -2.48 32.11
CA PRO A 66 -25.34 -3.41 31.20
C PRO A 66 -26.36 -4.03 30.26
N TYR A 67 -26.10 -3.93 28.95
CA TYR A 67 -27.01 -4.46 27.92
C TYR A 67 -26.62 -5.86 27.46
N ALA A 68 -25.34 -6.10 27.18
CA ALA A 68 -24.84 -7.38 26.69
C ALA A 68 -23.36 -7.59 27.00
N ARG A 69 -22.93 -8.86 26.99
CA ARG A 69 -21.53 -9.28 26.91
C ARG A 69 -21.36 -10.31 25.81
N GLY A 70 -20.23 -10.31 25.12
CA GLY A 70 -20.00 -11.28 24.05
C GLY A 70 -18.64 -11.15 23.38
N ARG A 71 -18.36 -12.09 22.47
CA ARG A 71 -17.14 -12.08 21.66
C ARG A 71 -17.35 -11.18 20.45
N LEU A 72 -16.61 -10.07 20.38
CA LEU A 72 -16.55 -9.26 19.17
C LEU A 72 -15.68 -9.98 18.12
N ARG A 73 -16.31 -10.55 17.09
CA ARG A 73 -15.60 -11.20 15.98
C ARG A 73 -15.30 -10.18 14.87
N MET A 74 -14.23 -9.42 15.04
CA MET A 74 -13.62 -8.71 13.90
C MET A 74 -12.49 -9.58 13.36
N LYS A 75 -12.66 -10.15 12.16
CA LYS A 75 -11.55 -10.81 11.47
C LYS A 75 -10.69 -9.72 10.82
N LYS A 76 -9.42 -9.62 11.22
CA LYS A 76 -8.42 -8.91 10.42
C LYS A 76 -8.11 -9.77 9.20
N GLY A 77 -8.06 -9.15 8.03
CA GLY A 77 -7.86 -9.81 6.74
C GLY A 77 -8.53 -8.98 5.64
N PRO A 78 -8.27 -9.30 4.36
CA PRO A 78 -9.00 -8.66 3.27
C PRO A 78 -10.50 -8.87 3.48
N ALA A 79 -11.28 -7.80 3.37
CA ALA A 79 -12.73 -7.91 3.33
C ALA A 79 -13.13 -8.71 2.09
N GLU A 80 -14.31 -9.32 2.11
CA GLU A 80 -14.81 -10.03 0.94
C GLU A 80 -14.83 -9.07 -0.27
N PRO A 81 -14.16 -9.41 -1.39
CA PRO A 81 -13.87 -8.45 -2.46
C PRO A 81 -15.11 -7.77 -3.01
N THR A 82 -16.17 -8.53 -3.26
CA THR A 82 -17.41 -8.04 -3.87
C THR A 82 -18.11 -7.04 -2.95
N LYS A 83 -18.23 -7.37 -1.66
CA LYS A 83 -18.83 -6.49 -0.65
C LYS A 83 -18.01 -5.24 -0.42
N LEU A 84 -16.69 -5.35 -0.36
CA LEU A 84 -15.84 -4.18 -0.19
C LEU A 84 -15.95 -3.25 -1.40
N ALA A 85 -15.78 -3.79 -2.60
CA ALA A 85 -15.82 -3.02 -3.84
C ALA A 85 -17.19 -2.36 -4.05
N SER A 86 -18.29 -3.11 -3.88
CA SER A 86 -19.65 -2.56 -4.06
C SER A 86 -19.98 -1.47 -3.05
N HIS A 87 -19.69 -1.67 -1.75
CA HIS A 87 -19.93 -0.62 -0.75
C HIS A 87 -19.05 0.61 -0.95
N LEU A 88 -17.81 0.43 -1.41
CA LEU A 88 -16.91 1.54 -1.70
C LEU A 88 -17.41 2.35 -2.91
N ALA A 89 -17.85 1.68 -3.97
CA ALA A 89 -18.47 2.33 -5.13
C ALA A 89 -19.74 3.10 -4.76
N ASP A 90 -20.62 2.47 -3.97
CA ASP A 90 -21.84 3.08 -3.47
C ASP A 90 -21.57 4.32 -2.58
N MET A 91 -20.51 4.29 -1.77
CA MET A 91 -20.04 5.48 -1.05
C MET A 91 -19.61 6.58 -2.03
N HIS A 92 -18.76 6.28 -3.02
CA HIS A 92 -18.29 7.27 -3.99
C HIS A 92 -19.44 7.88 -4.80
N LEU A 93 -20.46 7.10 -5.16
CA LEU A 93 -21.63 7.57 -5.92
C LEU A 93 -22.54 8.49 -5.10
N ARG A 94 -22.70 8.24 -3.80
CA ARG A 94 -23.57 9.07 -2.93
C ARG A 94 -22.86 10.26 -2.31
N CYS A 95 -21.53 10.23 -2.21
CA CYS A 95 -20.77 11.32 -1.63
C CYS A 95 -20.80 12.54 -2.54
N VAL A 96 -21.23 13.67 -1.99
CA VAL A 96 -21.19 14.97 -2.67
C VAL A 96 -20.21 15.85 -1.90
N SER A 97 -19.23 16.43 -2.61
CA SER A 97 -18.36 17.44 -2.02
C SER A 97 -19.20 18.65 -1.58
N PRO A 98 -19.10 19.13 -0.33
CA PRO A 98 -19.89 20.26 0.16
C PRO A 98 -19.63 21.56 -0.60
N THR A 99 -18.51 21.63 -1.34
CA THR A 99 -18.11 22.78 -2.15
C THR A 99 -18.13 22.52 -3.65
N GLY A 100 -18.35 21.25 -4.06
CA GLY A 100 -18.14 20.82 -5.45
C GLY A 100 -16.66 20.72 -5.86
N LYS A 101 -15.71 21.02 -4.96
CA LYS A 101 -14.27 21.05 -5.23
C LYS A 101 -13.52 19.86 -4.63
N PHE A 102 -12.26 19.67 -5.04
CA PHE A 102 -11.35 18.70 -4.43
C PHE A 102 -10.77 19.23 -3.12
N GLY A 103 -10.68 18.34 -2.13
CA GLY A 103 -10.07 18.60 -0.84
C GLY A 103 -10.93 18.21 0.35
N PHE A 104 -10.58 18.72 1.52
CA PHE A 104 -11.27 18.42 2.78
C PHE A 104 -11.26 19.63 3.71
N HIS A 105 -12.26 19.72 4.58
CA HIS A 105 -12.45 20.85 5.48
C HIS A 105 -11.35 21.02 6.56
N ILE A 106 -10.54 19.97 6.78
CA ILE A 106 -9.41 19.98 7.71
C ILE A 106 -8.28 19.12 7.16
N ALA A 107 -7.07 19.38 7.65
CA ALA A 107 -5.94 18.49 7.42
C ALA A 107 -6.22 17.14 8.11
N THR A 108 -5.90 16.06 7.44
CA THR A 108 -6.00 14.71 8.00
C THR A 108 -4.61 14.09 8.11
N CYS A 109 -4.46 12.91 8.69
CA CYS A 109 -3.17 12.24 8.78
C CYS A 109 -3.22 10.85 8.16
N ARG A 110 -2.18 10.51 7.40
CA ARG A 110 -1.85 9.13 7.05
C ARG A 110 -0.71 8.67 7.96
N ALA A 111 -1.04 7.85 8.96
CA ALA A 111 -0.12 7.50 10.04
C ALA A 111 0.46 8.77 10.73
N LYS A 112 1.77 9.02 10.61
CA LYS A 112 2.45 10.19 11.19
C LYS A 112 2.56 11.38 10.23
N ILE A 113 2.11 11.24 8.98
CA ILE A 113 2.26 12.26 7.94
C ILE A 113 0.95 13.04 7.82
N ILE A 114 1.04 14.37 7.88
CA ILE A 114 -0.10 15.26 7.64
C ILE A 114 -0.42 15.28 6.13
N GLN A 115 -1.68 15.05 5.79
CA GLN A 115 -2.22 15.21 4.44
C GLN A 115 -2.66 16.66 4.28
N VAL A 116 -1.97 17.38 3.40
CA VAL A 116 -2.17 18.82 3.16
C VAL A 116 -3.30 19.04 2.15
N ILE A 117 -4.47 18.52 2.50
CA ILE A 117 -5.70 18.52 1.71
C ILE A 117 -6.75 19.48 2.28
N ASP A 118 -6.36 20.33 3.24
CA ASP A 118 -7.16 21.32 3.97
C ASP A 118 -7.50 22.57 3.14
N VAL A 119 -7.71 22.37 1.84
CA VAL A 119 -7.94 23.39 0.83
C VAL A 119 -9.07 22.93 -0.07
N TRP A 120 -9.74 23.85 -0.76
CA TRP A 120 -10.74 23.51 -1.76
C TRP A 120 -10.29 24.06 -3.11
N ASP A 121 -10.04 23.19 -4.07
CA ASP A 121 -9.56 23.56 -5.40
C ASP A 121 -10.35 22.83 -6.50
N ASP A 122 -10.59 23.50 -7.62
CA ASP A 122 -11.30 22.91 -8.76
C ASP A 122 -10.42 21.87 -9.50
N SER A 123 -9.11 21.88 -9.27
CA SER A 123 -8.13 20.97 -9.88
C SER A 123 -7.59 19.96 -8.87
N TRP A 124 -7.84 18.67 -9.14
CA TRP A 124 -7.19 17.58 -8.41
C TRP A 124 -5.67 17.68 -8.48
N CYS A 125 -5.10 18.05 -9.64
CA CYS A 125 -3.67 18.19 -9.83
C CYS A 125 -3.04 19.22 -8.87
N VAL A 126 -3.75 20.31 -8.53
CA VAL A 126 -3.27 21.33 -7.59
C VAL A 126 -3.22 20.78 -6.17
N VAL A 127 -4.33 20.17 -5.70
CA VAL A 127 -4.39 19.54 -4.37
C VAL A 127 -3.33 18.46 -4.24
N PHE A 128 -3.19 17.65 -5.29
CA PHE A 128 -2.24 16.55 -5.35
C PHE A 128 -0.78 17.04 -5.31
N ARG A 129 -0.42 18.03 -6.13
CA ARG A 129 0.92 18.64 -6.14
C ARG A 129 1.29 19.22 -4.78
N ARG A 130 0.36 19.89 -4.11
CA ARG A 130 0.56 20.43 -2.75
C ARG A 130 0.86 19.31 -1.76
N HIS A 131 0.09 18.22 -1.81
CA HIS A 131 0.33 17.08 -0.93
C HIS A 131 1.68 16.39 -1.20
N LEU A 132 2.02 16.16 -2.47
CA LEU A 132 3.30 15.57 -2.87
C LEU A 132 4.48 16.46 -2.45
N GLY A 133 4.41 17.76 -2.72
CA GLY A 133 5.43 18.72 -2.31
C GLY A 133 5.64 18.75 -0.79
N HIS A 134 4.57 18.62 0.00
CA HIS A 134 4.69 18.48 1.45
C HIS A 134 5.43 17.21 1.86
N ILE A 135 5.08 16.05 1.29
CA ILE A 135 5.77 14.79 1.57
C ILE A 135 7.26 14.92 1.24
N THR A 136 7.60 15.50 0.09
CA THR A 136 8.99 15.76 -0.29
C THR A 136 9.69 16.69 0.71
N SER A 137 9.02 17.75 1.18
CA SER A 137 9.59 18.66 2.18
C SER A 137 9.87 17.98 3.53
N LEU A 138 8.98 17.09 3.98
CA LEU A 138 9.17 16.32 5.21
C LEU A 138 10.32 15.32 5.09
N ALA A 139 10.53 14.78 3.89
CA ALA A 139 11.59 13.82 3.64
C ALA A 139 12.94 14.49 3.33
N SER A 140 12.97 15.79 3.00
CA SER A 140 14.19 16.53 2.66
C SER A 140 15.31 16.44 3.71
N PRO A 141 15.05 16.55 5.04
CA PRO A 141 16.10 16.36 6.06
C PRO A 141 16.65 14.93 6.13
N VAL A 142 15.87 13.94 5.66
CA VAL A 142 16.27 12.52 5.60
C VAL A 142 17.05 12.22 4.31
N PHE A 143 16.84 13.01 3.25
CA PHE A 143 17.55 12.92 1.97
C PHE A 143 18.93 13.58 1.97
N GLN A 144 19.69 13.38 3.04
CA GLN A 144 21.10 13.74 3.09
C GLN A 144 21.93 12.54 2.60
N TRP A 145 22.11 12.47 1.28
CA TRP A 145 23.02 11.52 0.67
C TRP A 145 24.45 12.06 0.77
N PRO A 146 25.47 11.20 0.92
CA PRO A 146 26.85 11.64 0.80
C PRO A 146 27.05 12.31 -0.58
N GLU A 147 27.70 13.48 -0.60
CA GLU A 147 27.85 14.31 -1.80
C GLU A 147 28.65 13.61 -2.94
N VAL A 148 29.38 12.54 -2.62
CA VAL A 148 30.20 11.79 -3.57
C VAL A 148 29.69 10.36 -3.69
N LEU A 149 28.68 10.17 -4.54
CA LEU A 149 28.23 8.85 -4.98
C LEU A 149 28.78 8.59 -6.39
N LYS A 150 29.32 7.38 -6.64
CA LYS A 150 29.68 6.95 -7.99
C LYS A 150 28.39 6.64 -8.78
N PRO A 151 28.10 7.36 -9.89
CA PRO A 151 27.01 6.98 -10.77
C PRO A 151 27.26 5.58 -11.34
N SER A 152 26.28 4.70 -11.20
CA SER A 152 26.30 3.35 -11.73
C SER A 152 25.22 3.21 -12.78
N LEU A 153 25.53 2.49 -13.86
CA LEU A 153 24.49 2.04 -14.78
C LEU A 153 23.59 1.06 -14.01
N ILE A 154 22.29 1.35 -14.00
CA ILE A 154 21.27 0.51 -13.33
C ILE A 154 20.31 -0.06 -14.37
N HIS A 155 19.65 -1.16 -14.04
CA HIS A 155 18.55 -1.73 -14.81
C HIS A 155 17.32 -0.81 -14.81
N GLY A 156 17.01 -0.19 -13.67
CA GLY A 156 15.90 0.77 -13.54
C GLY A 156 14.56 0.13 -13.15
N ASP A 157 14.32 -1.13 -13.50
CA ASP A 157 13.13 -1.87 -13.08
C ASP A 157 13.45 -3.33 -12.71
N CYS A 158 14.45 -3.54 -11.84
CA CYS A 158 14.92 -4.89 -11.48
C CYS A 158 14.05 -5.52 -10.36
N TRP A 159 12.96 -6.17 -10.73
CA TRP A 159 12.09 -6.94 -9.82
C TRP A 159 11.80 -8.31 -10.40
N ASP A 160 11.16 -9.21 -9.62
CA ASP A 160 10.98 -10.63 -9.99
C ASP A 160 10.44 -10.84 -11.41
N GLY A 161 9.48 -10.01 -11.84
CA GLY A 161 8.85 -10.09 -13.15
C GLY A 161 9.76 -9.77 -14.34
N ASN A 162 10.89 -9.11 -14.08
CA ASN A 162 11.89 -8.69 -15.06
C ASN A 162 13.22 -9.47 -14.90
N THR A 163 13.17 -10.59 -14.17
CA THR A 163 14.29 -11.51 -13.97
C THR A 163 13.89 -12.92 -14.40
N ALA A 164 14.83 -13.65 -14.98
CA ALA A 164 14.66 -15.04 -15.35
C ALA A 164 15.94 -15.83 -15.06
N VAL A 165 15.81 -17.15 -15.14
CA VAL A 165 16.94 -18.07 -15.14
C VAL A 165 16.95 -18.77 -16.49
N ASP A 166 18.08 -18.71 -17.17
CA ASP A 166 18.26 -19.46 -18.41
C ASP A 166 18.18 -20.96 -18.11
N ARG A 167 17.32 -21.68 -18.83
CA ARG A 167 17.02 -23.09 -18.53
C ARG A 167 18.20 -24.03 -18.78
N LYS A 168 19.12 -23.67 -19.68
CA LYS A 168 20.24 -24.55 -20.08
C LYS A 168 21.45 -24.36 -19.17
N SER A 169 21.82 -23.11 -18.92
CA SER A 169 23.00 -22.73 -18.14
C SER A 169 22.71 -22.55 -16.65
N GLY A 170 21.46 -22.24 -16.29
CA GLY A 170 21.11 -21.83 -14.93
C GLY A 170 21.53 -20.40 -14.60
N GLU A 171 22.03 -19.64 -15.57
CA GLU A 171 22.48 -18.26 -15.37
C GLU A 171 21.32 -17.29 -15.17
N ALA A 172 21.55 -16.25 -14.38
CA ALA A 172 20.58 -15.18 -14.20
C ALA A 172 20.48 -14.30 -15.45
N PHE A 173 19.25 -13.94 -15.81
CA PHE A 173 18.94 -13.10 -16.97
C PHE A 173 18.02 -11.95 -16.54
N ILE A 174 18.23 -10.75 -17.08
CA ILE A 174 17.43 -9.55 -16.80
C ILE A 174 16.92 -8.96 -18.12
N PHE A 175 15.69 -8.42 -18.12
CA PHE A 175 15.02 -7.90 -19.31
C PHE A 175 14.05 -6.76 -18.95
N ASP A 176 13.52 -6.07 -19.96
CA ASP A 176 12.65 -4.88 -19.78
C ASP A 176 13.31 -3.76 -18.96
N ALA A 177 14.57 -3.47 -19.30
CA ALA A 177 15.35 -2.43 -18.66
C ALA A 177 14.86 -1.01 -19.00
N CYS A 178 14.88 -0.13 -18.00
CA CYS A 178 14.68 1.31 -18.14
C CYS A 178 15.91 2.05 -17.59
N SER A 179 17.07 1.74 -18.16
CA SER A 179 18.38 2.11 -17.63
C SER A 179 18.69 3.60 -17.66
N PHE A 180 19.38 4.06 -16.62
CA PHE A 180 20.02 5.37 -16.53
C PHE A 180 21.19 5.29 -15.52
N HIS A 181 21.96 6.37 -15.37
CA HIS A 181 23.02 6.41 -14.35
C HIS A 181 22.47 6.93 -13.03
N ARG A 182 22.52 6.12 -11.97
CA ARG A 182 22.02 6.44 -10.62
C ARG A 182 22.87 5.74 -9.55
N HIS A 183 22.53 5.94 -8.28
CA HIS A 183 22.98 5.10 -7.19
C HIS A 183 22.64 3.62 -7.44
N ASN A 184 23.61 2.72 -7.28
CA ASN A 184 23.50 1.29 -7.56
C ASN A 184 22.39 0.60 -6.74
N GLU A 185 22.15 1.04 -5.51
CA GLU A 185 21.09 0.47 -4.65
C GLU A 185 19.65 0.73 -5.13
N HIS A 186 19.49 1.44 -6.23
CA HIS A 186 18.21 1.58 -6.91
C HIS A 186 17.61 0.24 -7.29
N ASP A 187 18.39 -0.63 -7.94
CA ASP A 187 17.90 -1.91 -8.46
C ASP A 187 17.56 -2.89 -7.33
N THR A 188 18.34 -2.87 -6.25
CA THR A 188 18.07 -3.68 -5.05
C THR A 188 16.95 -3.08 -4.18
N GLY A 189 16.47 -1.87 -4.48
CA GLY A 189 15.36 -1.22 -3.79
C GLY A 189 14.08 -2.06 -3.83
N ASN A 190 13.79 -2.68 -4.99
CA ASN A 190 12.61 -3.53 -5.16
C ASN A 190 12.69 -4.82 -4.35
N TRP A 191 13.89 -5.34 -4.10
CA TRP A 191 14.14 -6.56 -3.34
C TRP A 191 13.91 -6.39 -1.84
N ARG A 192 13.65 -5.17 -1.36
CA ARG A 192 13.40 -4.95 0.08
C ARG A 192 11.93 -5.14 0.47
N ALA A 193 11.01 -5.02 -0.49
CA ALA A 193 9.58 -5.02 -0.21
C ALA A 193 9.03 -6.47 -0.16
N PRO A 194 8.50 -6.97 0.98
CA PRO A 194 8.17 -8.39 1.21
C PRO A 194 7.20 -9.07 0.23
N ARG A 195 6.58 -8.29 -0.66
CA ARG A 195 5.69 -8.79 -1.73
C ARG A 195 6.45 -9.40 -2.92
N HIS A 196 7.77 -9.22 -2.99
CA HIS A 196 8.60 -9.69 -4.10
C HIS A 196 9.37 -10.97 -3.74
N ASN A 197 9.51 -11.91 -4.67
CA ASN A 197 10.27 -13.15 -4.51
C ASN A 197 11.76 -12.90 -4.28
N LEU A 198 12.31 -11.85 -4.88
CA LEU A 198 13.69 -11.40 -4.67
C LEU A 198 13.93 -10.84 -3.25
N SER A 199 12.89 -10.73 -2.41
CA SER A 199 13.01 -10.28 -1.01
C SER A 199 13.60 -11.30 -0.05
N GLY A 200 13.90 -12.51 -0.53
CA GLY A 200 14.71 -13.46 0.23
C GLY A 200 16.08 -12.85 0.56
N LYS A 201 16.53 -13.01 1.81
CA LYS A 201 17.81 -12.48 2.30
C LYS A 201 19.00 -12.86 1.42
N ALA A 202 18.95 -14.04 0.80
CA ALA A 202 20.01 -14.53 -0.07
C ALA A 202 20.36 -13.56 -1.21
N HIS A 203 19.39 -12.87 -1.84
CA HIS A 203 19.68 -11.97 -2.95
C HIS A 203 20.47 -10.75 -2.50
N ILE A 204 20.02 -10.10 -1.42
CA ILE A 204 20.70 -8.91 -0.89
C ILE A 204 22.06 -9.26 -0.26
N GLU A 205 22.15 -10.39 0.44
CA GLU A 205 23.40 -10.87 1.03
C GLU A 205 24.44 -11.19 -0.06
N ASN A 206 24.04 -11.86 -1.15
CA ASN A 206 24.96 -12.14 -2.27
C ASN A 206 25.36 -10.88 -3.04
N TYR A 207 24.47 -9.90 -3.19
CA TYR A 207 24.84 -8.61 -3.78
C TYR A 207 25.91 -7.91 -2.94
N GLU A 208 25.76 -7.91 -1.62
CA GLU A 208 26.66 -7.23 -0.69
C GLU A 208 28.04 -7.88 -0.56
N LEU A 209 28.18 -9.17 -0.92
CA LEU A 209 29.49 -9.81 -1.09
C LEU A 209 30.33 -9.15 -2.18
N HIS A 210 29.68 -8.56 -3.19
CA HIS A 210 30.32 -7.98 -4.37
C HIS A 210 30.29 -6.45 -4.37
N PHE A 211 29.29 -5.85 -3.73
CA PHE A 211 29.10 -4.41 -3.67
C PHE A 211 28.73 -3.95 -2.25
N PRO A 212 29.67 -3.36 -1.49
CA PRO A 212 29.41 -2.91 -0.13
C PRO A 212 28.28 -1.89 -0.05
N VAL A 213 27.53 -1.93 1.06
CA VAL A 213 26.46 -0.97 1.36
C VAL A 213 27.02 0.45 1.45
N SER A 214 26.32 1.43 0.87
CA SER A 214 26.74 2.83 0.95
C SER A 214 26.37 3.45 2.29
N GLU A 215 27.19 4.37 2.79
CA GLU A 215 26.85 5.19 3.96
C GLU A 215 25.62 6.06 3.67
N PRO A 216 24.69 6.31 4.64
CA PRO A 216 24.76 5.99 6.09
C PRO A 216 24.24 4.59 6.47
N GLY A 217 24.25 3.62 5.56
CA GLY A 217 23.82 2.25 5.81
C GLY A 217 22.29 2.05 5.72
N ARG A 218 21.87 0.79 5.88
CA ARG A 218 20.53 0.29 5.51
C ARG A 218 19.33 0.99 6.14
N CYS A 219 19.48 1.65 7.28
CA CYS A 219 18.35 2.08 8.12
C CYS A 219 17.66 3.37 7.64
N HIS A 220 18.38 4.28 6.98
CA HIS A 220 17.80 5.52 6.44
C HIS A 220 17.13 5.33 5.07
N LEU A 221 17.65 4.40 4.26
CA LEU A 221 17.17 4.11 2.91
C LEU A 221 15.81 3.38 2.88
N THR A 222 15.55 2.46 3.81
CA THR A 222 14.32 1.63 3.81
C THR A 222 13.05 2.42 4.06
N CYS A 223 13.05 3.34 5.03
CA CYS A 223 11.87 4.12 5.38
C CYS A 223 11.43 5.03 4.23
N VAL A 224 12.42 5.56 3.49
CA VAL A 224 12.22 6.43 2.33
C VAL A 224 11.66 5.67 1.14
N TYR A 225 12.28 4.54 0.79
CA TYR A 225 11.98 3.84 -0.45
C TYR A 225 10.60 3.19 -0.41
N GLU A 226 10.19 2.66 0.75
CA GLU A 226 8.84 2.10 0.94
C GLU A 226 7.76 3.20 0.93
N ASP A 227 7.99 4.35 1.57
CA ASP A 227 7.01 5.45 1.60
C ASP A 227 6.91 6.19 0.25
N MET A 228 8.05 6.43 -0.43
CA MET A 228 8.06 7.05 -1.76
C MET A 228 7.58 6.10 -2.84
N ARG A 229 8.00 4.82 -2.86
CA ARG A 229 7.49 3.88 -3.87
C ARG A 229 6.00 3.66 -3.68
N THR A 230 5.51 3.48 -2.45
CA THR A 230 4.07 3.35 -2.18
C THR A 230 3.29 4.60 -2.57
N HIS A 231 3.81 5.81 -2.35
CA HIS A 231 3.15 7.01 -2.86
C HIS A 231 3.27 7.12 -4.39
N CYS A 232 4.42 6.85 -5.00
CA CYS A 232 4.65 6.95 -6.45
C CYS A 232 3.95 5.87 -7.28
N THR A 233 3.83 4.62 -6.80
CA THR A 233 3.05 3.58 -7.50
C THR A 233 1.54 3.80 -7.40
N LEU A 234 1.07 4.59 -6.41
CA LEU A 234 -0.32 5.08 -6.40
C LEU A 234 -0.55 6.23 -7.39
N ILE A 235 0.53 6.86 -7.89
CA ILE A 235 0.47 8.07 -8.74
C ILE A 235 0.59 7.75 -10.23
N CYS A 236 1.26 6.66 -10.59
CA CYS A 236 1.81 6.53 -11.93
C CYS A 236 1.58 5.12 -12.51
N LEU A 237 0.43 4.87 -13.15
CA LEU A 237 0.35 3.78 -14.12
C LEU A 237 -0.47 4.12 -15.37
N ASP A 238 -1.58 4.85 -15.29
CA ASP A 238 -2.43 5.00 -16.47
C ASP A 238 -2.38 6.42 -17.09
N VAL A 239 -2.67 7.47 -16.31
CA VAL A 239 -2.79 8.85 -16.85
C VAL A 239 -1.45 9.44 -17.31
N LEU A 240 -0.37 9.22 -16.57
CA LEU A 240 0.97 9.69 -16.97
C LEU A 240 1.54 8.91 -18.16
N ARG A 241 1.07 7.67 -18.40
CA ARG A 241 1.55 6.82 -19.49
C ARG A 241 0.96 7.23 -20.84
N GLU A 242 -0.26 7.77 -20.85
CA GLU A 242 -0.91 8.37 -22.02
C GLU A 242 -0.35 9.76 -22.34
N GLU A 243 -0.19 10.63 -21.33
CA GLU A 243 0.36 11.98 -21.50
C GLU A 243 1.81 11.98 -22.02
N MET A 244 2.64 11.02 -21.60
CA MET A 244 4.00 10.88 -22.13
C MET A 244 4.06 10.30 -23.56
N GLN A 245 2.97 9.74 -24.09
CA GLN A 245 2.88 9.34 -25.51
C GLN A 245 2.50 10.51 -26.43
N LEU A 246 1.82 11.55 -25.89
CA LEU A 246 1.40 12.75 -26.63
C LEU A 246 2.55 13.72 -26.93
N GLY A 247 3.74 13.50 -26.37
CA GLY A 247 4.96 14.24 -26.71
C GLY A 247 5.64 13.80 -28.02
N ARG A 248 5.05 12.87 -28.78
CA ARG A 248 5.56 12.51 -30.12
C ARG A 248 5.19 13.59 -31.14
N ASP A 249 6.22 14.07 -31.85
CA ASP A 249 6.12 15.07 -32.91
C ASP A 249 5.15 14.58 -34.02
N PRO A 250 4.21 15.40 -34.53
CA PRO A 250 3.19 14.95 -35.50
C PRO A 250 3.73 14.51 -36.87
N GLY A 251 5.05 14.50 -37.06
CA GLY A 251 5.71 14.11 -38.31
C GLY A 251 6.06 12.62 -38.42
N ASP A 252 5.88 11.82 -37.37
CA ASP A 252 6.26 10.41 -37.35
C ASP A 252 5.10 9.50 -37.79
N THR A 253 4.57 9.76 -38.99
CA THR A 253 3.56 8.91 -39.64
C THR A 253 4.24 7.95 -40.61
N GLU A 254 4.80 6.88 -40.08
CA GLU A 254 4.92 5.52 -40.65
C GLU A 254 6.03 4.77 -39.91
N GLY A 255 5.68 4.22 -38.75
CA GLY A 255 6.55 3.31 -38.03
C GLY A 255 5.69 2.52 -37.06
N GLY A 256 5.53 1.22 -37.32
CA GLY A 256 4.97 0.30 -36.34
C GLY A 256 5.70 0.42 -35.00
N LEU A 257 5.10 -0.07 -33.92
CA LEU A 257 5.79 -0.29 -32.66
C LEU A 257 7.06 -1.10 -32.90
N VAL A 258 8.18 -0.42 -33.10
CA VAL A 258 9.51 -1.01 -32.94
C VAL A 258 9.69 -1.05 -31.44
N SER A 259 9.20 -2.13 -30.81
CA SER A 259 9.96 -2.66 -29.68
C SER A 259 11.38 -2.85 -30.25
N SER A 260 12.40 -2.43 -29.52
CA SER A 260 13.74 -2.85 -29.89
C SER A 260 13.71 -4.38 -29.87
N GLU A 261 13.56 -4.99 -31.05
CA GLU A 261 13.86 -6.39 -31.27
C GLU A 261 15.34 -6.52 -30.96
N THR A 262 15.64 -6.69 -29.68
CA THR A 262 16.91 -7.22 -29.26
C THR A 262 16.84 -8.64 -29.77
N ARG A 263 17.32 -8.88 -31.00
CA ARG A 263 17.59 -10.22 -31.49
C ARG A 263 18.34 -10.91 -30.37
N LEU A 264 17.69 -11.91 -29.76
CA LEU A 264 18.38 -12.91 -28.97
C LEU A 264 19.58 -13.32 -29.81
N ALA A 265 20.78 -12.91 -29.41
CA ALA A 265 21.98 -13.57 -29.85
C ALA A 265 21.99 -14.93 -29.13
N SER A 266 21.04 -15.80 -29.46
CA SER A 266 21.10 -17.20 -29.10
C SER A 266 21.86 -17.89 -30.22
N SER A 267 22.99 -18.46 -29.83
CA SER A 267 23.56 -19.61 -30.51
C SER A 267 22.45 -20.57 -30.98
N ASN A 268 22.31 -20.69 -32.30
CA ASN A 268 21.67 -21.78 -33.06
C ASN A 268 20.50 -22.50 -32.37
N MET A 269 19.32 -21.87 -32.32
CA MET A 269 18.05 -22.59 -32.19
C MET A 269 17.36 -22.61 -33.56
N SER A 270 16.93 -23.79 -34.01
CA SER A 270 16.26 -23.96 -35.31
C SER A 270 14.82 -23.48 -35.25
N SER A 271 14.31 -22.96 -36.36
CA SER A 271 13.01 -22.29 -36.50
C SER A 271 11.79 -23.07 -35.96
N GLU A 272 11.88 -24.40 -35.85
CA GLU A 272 10.82 -25.24 -35.27
C GLU A 272 10.66 -25.09 -33.74
N GLU A 273 11.70 -24.66 -33.00
CA GLU A 273 11.64 -24.51 -31.53
C GLU A 273 10.99 -23.18 -31.11
N ILE A 274 10.99 -22.17 -31.98
CA ILE A 274 10.40 -20.85 -31.73
C ILE A 274 8.86 -20.94 -31.78
N GLU A 275 8.33 -21.71 -32.72
CA GLU A 275 6.89 -21.86 -32.95
C GLU A 275 6.17 -22.59 -31.80
N ILE A 276 6.88 -23.46 -31.07
CA ILE A 276 6.37 -24.15 -29.88
C ILE A 276 6.27 -23.18 -28.68
N ALA A 277 7.26 -22.31 -28.49
CA ALA A 277 7.30 -21.37 -27.36
C ALA A 277 6.24 -20.25 -27.46
N GLU A 278 5.88 -19.83 -28.67
CA GLU A 278 4.79 -18.86 -28.88
C GLU A 278 3.41 -19.48 -28.66
N LYS A 279 3.25 -20.77 -29.00
CA LYS A 279 1.99 -21.49 -28.79
C LYS A 279 1.70 -21.75 -27.31
N ASP A 280 2.72 -22.12 -26.52
CA ASP A 280 2.60 -22.29 -25.07
C ASP A 280 2.32 -20.97 -24.35
N ARG A 281 2.80 -19.82 -24.87
CA ARG A 281 2.47 -18.49 -24.32
C ARG A 281 1.01 -18.10 -24.51
N LEU A 282 0.37 -18.56 -25.59
CA LEU A 282 -1.04 -18.27 -25.86
C LEU A 282 -1.97 -19.19 -25.06
N GLU A 283 -1.60 -20.45 -24.82
CA GLU A 283 -2.41 -21.38 -24.01
C GLU A 283 -2.42 -21.05 -22.51
N VAL A 284 -1.37 -20.40 -21.98
CA VAL A 284 -1.32 -19.95 -20.57
C VAL A 284 -2.11 -18.65 -20.35
N ALA A 285 -2.46 -17.92 -21.40
CA ALA A 285 -3.27 -16.70 -21.30
C ALA A 285 -4.80 -16.97 -21.27
N GLU A 286 -5.24 -18.19 -21.58
CA GLU A 286 -6.67 -18.55 -21.67
C GLU A 286 -7.18 -19.53 -20.59
N ASN A 287 -6.44 -19.77 -19.50
CA ASN A 287 -6.94 -20.56 -18.34
C ASN A 287 -6.78 -19.88 -16.99
#